data_AF-A0A7L5SZL2-F1
#
_entry.id   AF-A0A7L5SZL2-F1
#
_cell.length_a   1.000
_cell.length_b   1.000
_cell.length_c   1.000
_cell.angle_alpha   90.00
_cell.angle_beta   90.00
_cell.angle_gamma   90.00
#
_symmetry.space_group_name_H-M   'P 1'
#
loop_
_entity.id
_entity.type
_entity.pdbx_description
1 polymer ?
#
loop_
_entity_poly.entity_id
_entity_poly.type
_entity_poly.pdbx_seq_one_letter_code
_entity_poly.pdbx_strand_id
1 'polypeptide(L)'
;MHITQSNGGGDGAAPAASDPRLRWSSVDPDAGPPPLHHRRDTLLPAVAAALSVRGETLTCTGGKADQAPTLHPLVQDFLDALTSGQRERFTGRCPEAVLLSRHLTAVEANRSKRAARKPLTHGEARRSLKQSKLTARRIREAGDPQHGSYAPPCLSCTAMLGHFGVRVVGEEA
;
A
#
# COMPACT_ATOMS: atom_id res chain seq x y z
N MET A 1 39.85 17.25 -75.25
CA MET A 1 40.87 17.25 -74.20
C MET A 1 40.26 16.60 -72.97
N HIS A 2 40.74 15.42 -72.62
CA HIS A 2 40.33 14.67 -71.44
C HIS A 2 41.06 15.20 -70.21
N ILE A 3 40.38 15.39 -69.08
CA ILE A 3 40.97 15.21 -67.76
C ILE A 3 39.92 14.54 -66.86
N THR A 4 40.21 13.29 -66.49
CA THR A 4 39.54 12.51 -65.45
C THR A 4 39.88 13.11 -64.09
N GLN A 5 39.01 13.01 -63.07
CA GLN A 5 39.40 12.61 -61.71
C GLN A 5 38.20 12.01 -60.97
N SER A 6 38.40 10.80 -60.45
CA SER A 6 37.54 10.06 -59.54
C SER A 6 38.27 9.92 -58.19
N ASN A 7 37.55 10.09 -57.08
CA ASN A 7 37.69 9.45 -55.76
C ASN A 7 36.75 10.21 -54.81
N GLY A 8 35.99 9.63 -53.88
CA GLY A 8 36.07 8.34 -53.22
C GLY A 8 36.09 8.58 -51.70
N GLY A 9 35.10 8.06 -50.98
CA GLY A 9 35.23 7.69 -49.56
C GLY A 9 34.73 8.67 -48.49
N GLY A 10 33.57 8.33 -47.92
CA GLY A 10 33.46 8.11 -46.47
C GLY A 10 33.03 9.27 -45.60
N ASP A 11 31.78 9.21 -45.11
CA ASP A 11 31.50 9.53 -43.71
C ASP A 11 30.59 8.44 -43.14
N GLY A 12 31.14 7.72 -42.16
CA GLY A 12 30.52 6.58 -41.51
C GLY A 12 29.27 7.01 -40.74
N ALA A 13 28.11 6.58 -41.22
CA ALA A 13 26.91 6.52 -40.41
C ALA A 13 27.14 5.48 -39.31
N ALA A 14 27.40 5.96 -38.09
CA ALA A 14 27.42 5.14 -36.89
C ALA A 14 26.15 4.29 -36.83
N PRO A 15 26.23 2.98 -36.49
CA PRO A 15 25.03 2.17 -36.33
C PRO A 15 24.20 2.82 -35.22
N ALA A 16 22.98 3.24 -35.58
CA ALA A 16 22.01 3.78 -34.64
C ALA A 16 21.95 2.83 -33.44
N ALA A 17 22.25 3.37 -32.25
CA ALA A 17 22.12 2.65 -31.00
C ALA A 17 20.71 2.04 -30.98
N SER A 18 20.65 0.72 -31.11
CA SER A 18 19.42 -0.05 -31.20
C SER A 18 18.51 0.33 -30.04
N ASP A 19 17.34 0.91 -30.33
CA ASP A 19 16.36 1.25 -29.28
C ASP A 19 16.09 -0.02 -28.46
N PRO A 20 16.38 -0.02 -27.15
CA PRO A 20 16.20 -1.21 -26.32
C PRO A 20 14.76 -1.72 -26.31
N ARG A 21 13.76 -0.89 -26.67
CA ARG A 21 12.37 -1.30 -26.82
C ARG A 21 12.14 -2.26 -27.98
N LEU A 22 12.98 -2.22 -29.03
CA LEU A 22 12.90 -3.15 -30.16
C LEU A 22 13.34 -4.58 -29.77
N ARG A 23 14.13 -4.74 -28.70
CA ARG A 23 14.49 -6.04 -28.13
C ARG A 23 13.40 -6.65 -27.26
N TRP A 24 12.42 -5.86 -26.79
CA TRP A 24 11.28 -6.39 -26.03
C TRP A 24 10.41 -7.27 -26.94
N SER A 25 10.21 -6.86 -28.18
CA SER A 25 9.37 -7.56 -29.15
C SER A 25 10.00 -8.85 -29.69
N SER A 26 11.26 -9.16 -29.36
CA SER A 26 11.96 -10.39 -29.77
C SER A 26 11.66 -11.58 -28.85
N VAL A 27 10.44 -11.65 -28.30
CA VAL A 27 9.96 -12.85 -27.62
C VAL A 27 9.68 -13.88 -28.69
N ASP A 28 10.28 -15.06 -28.53
CA ASP A 28 10.04 -16.22 -29.38
C ASP A 28 8.52 -16.45 -29.48
N PRO A 29 7.91 -16.39 -30.69
CA PRO A 29 6.46 -16.55 -30.84
C PRO A 29 5.97 -17.95 -30.45
N ASP A 30 6.87 -18.94 -30.41
CA ASP A 30 6.57 -20.29 -29.92
C ASP A 30 6.77 -20.44 -28.40
N ALA A 31 7.44 -19.48 -27.75
CA ALA A 31 7.47 -19.38 -26.30
C ALA A 31 6.11 -18.83 -25.82
N GLY A 32 5.11 -19.70 -25.81
CA GLY A 32 3.82 -19.42 -25.20
C GLY A 32 3.95 -18.86 -23.78
N PRO A 33 2.88 -18.25 -23.24
CA PRO A 33 2.93 -17.66 -21.91
C PRO A 33 3.39 -18.70 -20.88
N PRO A 34 4.18 -18.29 -19.86
CA PRO A 34 4.62 -19.21 -18.82
C PRO A 34 3.39 -19.91 -18.21
N PRO A 35 3.47 -21.23 -17.96
CA PRO A 35 2.34 -21.99 -17.49
C PRO A 35 1.81 -21.41 -16.19
N LEU A 36 0.50 -21.14 -16.15
CA LEU A 36 -0.18 -20.75 -14.92
C LEU A 36 -0.28 -21.98 -14.02
N HIS A 37 0.68 -22.14 -13.11
CA HIS A 37 0.66 -23.22 -12.12
C HIS A 37 -0.57 -23.15 -11.21
N HIS A 38 -1.04 -21.93 -10.92
CA HIS A 38 -2.24 -21.69 -10.13
C HIS A 38 -3.01 -20.49 -10.68
N ARG A 39 -4.34 -20.59 -10.73
CA ARG A 39 -5.18 -19.40 -10.81
C ARG A 39 -5.01 -18.66 -9.49
N ARG A 40 -4.54 -17.42 -9.54
CA ARG A 40 -4.66 -16.53 -8.38
C ARG A 40 -6.15 -16.34 -8.13
N ASP A 41 -6.63 -16.58 -6.92
CA ASP A 41 -7.90 -16.04 -6.48
C ASP A 41 -7.71 -14.53 -6.38
N THR A 42 -7.93 -13.87 -7.51
CA THR A 42 -7.79 -12.42 -7.67
C THR A 42 -8.79 -11.65 -6.78
N LEU A 43 -9.58 -12.34 -5.96
CA LEU A 43 -10.48 -11.77 -4.96
C LEU A 43 -9.91 -11.78 -3.54
N LEU A 44 -8.84 -12.54 -3.24
CA LEU A 44 -8.28 -12.53 -1.90
C LEU A 44 -7.69 -11.14 -1.57
N PRO A 45 -8.00 -10.58 -0.38
CA PRO A 45 -7.30 -9.41 0.12
C PRO A 45 -5.84 -9.77 0.37
N ALA A 46 -4.91 -8.82 0.22
CA ALA A 46 -3.49 -9.10 0.37
C ALA A 46 -3.04 -9.27 1.83
N VAL A 47 -3.75 -8.63 2.76
CA VAL A 47 -3.39 -8.50 4.18
C VAL A 47 -4.66 -8.45 5.04
N ALA A 48 -4.62 -9.09 6.21
CA ALA A 48 -5.52 -8.85 7.33
C ALA A 48 -4.78 -8.18 8.48
N ALA A 49 -5.45 -7.33 9.25
CA ALA A 49 -4.91 -6.73 10.46
C ALA A 49 -5.85 -6.90 11.66
N ALA A 50 -5.26 -6.82 12.84
CA ALA A 50 -5.93 -6.78 14.12
C ALA A 50 -5.42 -5.59 14.94
N LEU A 51 -6.34 -4.78 15.46
CA LEU A 51 -6.09 -3.67 16.37
C LEU A 51 -6.65 -4.04 17.75
N SER A 52 -5.78 -4.11 18.74
CA SER A 52 -6.13 -4.34 20.13
C SER A 52 -6.07 -3.03 20.91
N VAL A 53 -7.17 -2.64 21.56
CA VAL A 53 -7.27 -1.46 22.42
C VAL A 53 -7.92 -1.85 23.75
N ARG A 54 -7.18 -1.77 24.86
CA ARG A 54 -7.71 -2.02 26.23
C ARG A 54 -8.49 -3.34 26.40
N GLY A 55 -8.09 -4.40 25.69
CA GLY A 55 -8.74 -5.72 25.74
C GLY A 55 -9.78 -5.96 24.64
N GLU A 56 -10.22 -4.93 23.93
CA GLU A 56 -11.05 -5.08 22.73
C GLU A 56 -10.19 -5.30 21.50
N THR A 57 -10.60 -6.19 20.60
CA THR A 57 -9.90 -6.47 19.34
C THR A 57 -10.81 -6.23 18.15
N LEU A 58 -10.38 -5.34 17.26
CA LEU A 58 -11.01 -5.09 15.97
C LEU A 58 -10.17 -5.74 14.87
N THR A 59 -10.80 -6.44 13.94
CA THR A 59 -10.11 -7.08 12.80
C THR A 59 -10.71 -6.65 11.47
N CYS A 60 -9.87 -6.53 10.45
CA CYS A 60 -10.35 -6.34 9.09
C CYS A 60 -9.31 -6.81 8.07
N THR A 61 -9.77 -6.97 6.83
CA THR A 61 -8.93 -7.21 5.66
C THR A 61 -8.75 -5.91 4.87
N GLY A 62 -7.64 -5.79 4.14
CA GLY A 62 -7.45 -4.67 3.21
C GLY A 62 -8.56 -4.61 2.16
N GLY A 63 -9.08 -3.41 1.92
CA GLY A 63 -10.17 -3.20 0.98
C GLY A 63 -9.68 -3.33 -0.46
N LYS A 64 -10.30 -4.24 -1.23
CA LYS A 64 -10.08 -4.39 -2.69
C LYS A 64 -11.22 -3.82 -3.53
N ALA A 65 -12.31 -3.37 -2.90
CA ALA A 65 -13.45 -2.77 -3.58
C ALA A 65 -13.03 -1.48 -4.30
N ASP A 66 -13.63 -1.17 -5.44
CA ASP A 66 -13.32 0.05 -6.21
C ASP A 66 -13.54 1.32 -5.38
N GLN A 67 -14.54 1.32 -4.50
CA GLN A 67 -14.81 2.44 -3.60
C GLN A 67 -13.85 2.45 -2.41
N ALA A 68 -13.19 3.60 -2.20
CA ALA A 68 -12.38 3.82 -1.00
C ALA A 68 -13.28 3.85 0.26
N PRO A 69 -12.83 3.26 1.38
CA PRO A 69 -13.60 3.30 2.62
C PRO A 69 -13.75 4.74 3.12
N THR A 70 -14.91 5.09 3.67
CA THR A 70 -15.09 6.36 4.37
C THR A 70 -14.26 6.33 5.67
N LEU A 71 -13.21 7.13 5.73
CA LEU A 71 -12.34 7.26 6.89
C LEU A 71 -12.82 8.36 7.84
N HIS A 72 -12.48 8.22 9.12
CA HIS A 72 -12.68 9.22 10.14
C HIS A 72 -11.89 10.49 9.78
N PRO A 73 -12.44 11.70 9.97
CA PRO A 73 -11.79 12.95 9.55
C PRO A 73 -10.33 13.08 10.00
N LEU A 74 -10.02 12.83 11.29
CA LEU A 74 -8.64 12.87 11.78
C LEU A 74 -7.66 11.92 11.06
N VAL A 75 -8.15 10.78 10.56
CA VAL A 75 -7.34 9.82 9.80
C VAL A 75 -7.18 10.33 8.37
N GLN A 76 -8.28 10.77 7.76
CA GLN A 76 -8.29 11.33 6.41
C GLN A 76 -7.36 12.54 6.31
N ASP A 77 -7.50 13.52 7.21
CA ASP A 77 -6.69 14.74 7.27
C ASP A 77 -5.19 14.43 7.38
N PHE A 78 -4.83 13.43 8.19
CA PHE A 78 -3.45 12.99 8.33
C PHE A 78 -2.90 12.41 7.02
N LEU A 79 -3.67 11.53 6.36
CA LEU A 79 -3.25 10.89 5.11
C LEU A 79 -3.16 11.90 3.94
N ASP A 80 -4.06 12.88 3.93
CA ASP A 80 -4.07 13.95 2.93
C ASP A 80 -2.88 14.91 3.09
N ALA A 81 -2.40 15.10 4.33
CA ALA A 81 -1.21 15.90 4.65
C ALA A 81 0.13 15.16 4.39
N LEU A 82 0.12 13.87 4.05
CA LEU A 82 1.36 13.14 3.77
C LEU A 82 2.10 13.69 2.55
N THR A 83 3.41 13.90 2.72
CA THR A 83 4.30 14.24 1.60
C THR A 83 4.53 13.02 0.70
N SER A 84 4.99 13.26 -0.53
CA SER A 84 5.25 12.20 -1.52
C SER A 84 6.17 11.09 -1.00
N GLY A 85 7.14 11.41 -0.13
CA GLY A 85 8.06 10.43 0.45
C GLY A 85 7.42 9.45 1.44
N GLN A 86 6.21 9.72 1.91
CA GLN A 86 5.48 8.88 2.88
C GLN A 86 4.15 8.36 2.31
N ARG A 87 3.79 8.74 1.08
CA ARG A 87 2.51 8.38 0.46
C ARG A 87 2.65 7.12 -0.39
N GLU A 88 1.86 6.10 -0.07
CA GLU A 88 1.77 4.86 -0.82
C GLU A 88 0.64 4.92 -1.85
N ARG A 89 0.72 4.15 -2.95
CA ARG A 89 -0.29 4.19 -4.03
C ARG A 89 -1.70 3.80 -3.58
N PHE A 90 -1.81 2.99 -2.53
CA PHE A 90 -3.07 2.46 -1.97
C PHE A 90 -3.38 3.06 -0.59
N THR A 91 -2.90 4.28 -0.34
CA THR A 91 -3.15 5.03 0.91
C THR A 91 -4.65 5.05 1.26
N GLY A 92 -4.97 4.80 2.52
CA GLY A 92 -6.35 4.81 3.05
C GLY A 92 -7.16 3.52 2.84
N ARG A 93 -6.69 2.59 2.00
CA ARG A 93 -7.36 1.28 1.78
C ARG A 93 -6.78 0.15 2.63
N CYS A 94 -5.62 0.40 3.24
CA CYS A 94 -4.93 -0.52 4.12
C CYS A 94 -5.80 -0.84 5.35
N PRO A 95 -5.81 -2.10 5.82
CA PRO A 95 -6.64 -2.49 6.96
C PRO A 95 -6.35 -1.67 8.23
N GLU A 96 -5.12 -1.19 8.41
CA GLU A 96 -4.70 -0.35 9.54
C GLU A 96 -5.45 0.97 9.59
N ALA A 97 -5.58 1.67 8.45
CA ALA A 97 -6.32 2.94 8.36
C ALA A 97 -7.81 2.73 8.66
N VAL A 98 -8.38 1.63 8.15
CA VAL A 98 -9.78 1.27 8.37
C VAL A 98 -10.05 0.93 9.83
N LEU A 99 -9.18 0.15 10.49
CA LEU A 99 -9.34 -0.19 11.91
C LEU A 99 -9.22 1.02 12.80
N LEU A 100 -8.24 1.87 12.55
CA LEU A 100 -8.04 3.11 13.28
C LEU A 100 -9.26 4.03 13.13
N SER A 101 -9.74 4.19 11.90
CA SER A 101 -10.95 4.96 11.59
C SER A 101 -12.16 4.42 12.37
N ARG A 102 -12.42 3.11 12.30
CA ARG A 102 -13.55 2.48 13.00
C ARG A 102 -13.48 2.70 14.51
N HIS A 103 -12.29 2.55 15.10
CA HIS A 103 -12.07 2.82 16.52
C HIS A 103 -12.40 4.27 16.88
N LEU A 104 -11.89 5.24 16.11
CA LEU A 104 -12.14 6.66 16.39
C LEU A 104 -13.61 7.05 16.20
N THR A 105 -14.27 6.52 15.17
CA THR A 105 -15.73 6.70 14.99
C THR A 105 -16.51 6.12 16.16
N ALA A 106 -16.15 4.93 16.66
CA ALA A 106 -16.79 4.33 17.83
C ALA A 106 -16.55 5.16 19.10
N VAL A 107 -15.33 5.68 19.29
CA VAL A 107 -15.01 6.59 20.40
C VAL A 107 -15.87 7.84 20.33
N GLU A 108 -16.02 8.45 19.14
CA GLU A 108 -16.82 9.64 18.95
C GLU A 108 -18.32 9.39 19.21
N ALA A 109 -18.85 8.27 18.72
CA ALA A 109 -20.24 7.85 18.94
C ALA A 109 -20.57 7.63 20.42
N ASN A 110 -19.59 7.23 21.23
CA ASN A 110 -19.75 6.99 22.67
C ASN A 110 -19.56 8.25 23.53
N ARG A 111 -19.32 9.43 22.94
CA ARG A 111 -19.15 10.69 23.69
C ARG A 111 -20.50 11.20 24.22
N SER A 112 -20.46 11.90 25.36
CA SER A 112 -21.65 12.55 25.92
C SER A 112 -22.18 13.65 24.97
N LYS A 113 -23.49 13.96 25.07
CA LYS A 113 -24.14 15.00 24.24
C LYS A 113 -23.43 16.36 24.27
N ARG A 114 -22.78 16.71 25.39
CA ARG A 114 -22.00 17.95 25.52
C ARG A 114 -20.68 17.86 24.77
N ALA A 115 -19.96 16.74 24.91
CA ALA A 115 -18.68 16.52 24.27
C ALA A 115 -18.81 16.35 22.74
N ALA A 116 -19.87 15.68 22.28
CA ALA A 116 -20.17 15.47 20.86
C ALA A 116 -20.44 16.77 20.07
N ARG A 117 -20.63 17.91 20.74
CA ARG A 117 -20.76 19.22 20.07
C ARG A 117 -19.45 19.69 19.42
N LYS A 118 -18.32 19.14 19.84
CA LYS A 118 -17.00 19.47 19.30
C LYS A 118 -16.43 18.23 18.60
N PRO A 119 -15.82 18.37 17.42
CA PRO A 119 -15.11 17.26 16.78
C PRO A 119 -14.11 16.62 17.74
N LEU A 120 -13.86 15.31 17.58
CA LEU A 120 -12.79 14.64 18.31
C LEU A 120 -11.45 15.30 18.00
N THR A 121 -10.67 15.61 19.03
CA THR A 121 -9.33 16.19 18.87
C THR A 121 -8.25 15.10 18.75
N HIS A 122 -7.09 15.43 18.16
CA HIS A 122 -5.94 14.50 18.14
C HIS A 122 -5.51 14.04 19.54
N GLY A 123 -5.57 14.91 20.54
CA GLY A 123 -5.21 14.55 21.92
C GLY A 123 -6.19 13.52 22.52
N GLU A 124 -7.49 13.67 22.28
CA GLU A 124 -8.51 12.69 22.67
C GLU A 124 -8.34 11.37 21.91
N ALA A 125 -8.03 11.43 20.61
CA ALA A 125 -7.77 10.25 19.79
C ALA A 125 -6.55 9.46 20.30
N ARG A 126 -5.41 10.13 20.57
CA ARG A 126 -4.23 9.45 21.15
C ARG A 126 -4.53 8.85 22.53
N ARG A 127 -5.34 9.53 23.34
CA ARG A 127 -5.75 9.03 24.65
C ARG A 127 -6.64 7.79 24.55
N SER A 128 -7.56 7.74 23.59
CA SER A 128 -8.42 6.56 23.38
C SER A 128 -7.62 5.35 22.91
N LEU A 129 -6.52 5.58 22.18
CA LEU A 129 -5.60 4.55 21.67
C LEU A 129 -4.43 4.25 22.60
N LYS A 130 -4.43 4.75 23.84
CA LYS A 130 -3.34 4.51 24.79
C LYS A 130 -3.10 3.00 24.97
N GLN A 131 -1.83 2.59 24.83
CA GLN A 131 -1.38 1.19 24.92
C GLN A 131 -1.99 0.27 23.85
N SER A 132 -2.50 0.83 22.76
CA SER A 132 -2.99 0.04 21.64
C SER A 132 -1.86 -0.69 20.91
N LYS A 133 -2.20 -1.85 20.35
CA LYS A 133 -1.29 -2.69 19.58
C LYS A 133 -1.93 -3.05 18.25
N LEU A 134 -1.15 -3.07 17.17
CA LEU A 134 -1.61 -3.49 15.85
C LEU A 134 -0.67 -4.56 15.28
N THR A 135 -1.24 -5.62 14.71
CA THR A 135 -0.52 -6.63 13.93
C THR A 135 -1.21 -6.83 12.60
N ALA A 136 -0.45 -7.20 11.57
CA ALA A 136 -0.99 -7.56 10.27
C ALA A 136 -0.33 -8.83 9.73
N ARG A 137 -1.10 -9.64 8.99
CA ARG A 137 -0.68 -10.92 8.42
C ARG A 137 -1.00 -10.97 6.94
N ARG A 138 -0.09 -11.56 6.15
CA ARG A 138 -0.31 -11.78 4.71
C ARG A 138 -1.38 -12.83 4.50
N ILE A 139 -2.31 -12.56 3.58
CA ILE A 139 -3.27 -13.53 3.07
C ILE A 139 -2.78 -13.94 1.67
N ARG A 140 -2.65 -15.25 1.47
CA ARG A 140 -2.17 -15.88 0.24
C ARG A 140 -3.01 -17.12 -0.07
N GLU A 141 -2.79 -17.74 -1.22
CA GLU A 141 -3.45 -18.99 -1.58
C GLU A 141 -3.08 -20.14 -0.63
N ALA A 142 -3.92 -21.17 -0.62
CA ALA A 142 -3.59 -22.41 0.09
C ALA A 142 -2.26 -22.98 -0.42
N GLY A 143 -1.36 -23.31 0.51
CA GLY A 143 -0.03 -23.83 0.20
C GLY A 143 1.06 -22.77 -0.03
N ASP A 144 0.72 -21.47 -0.08
CA ASP A 144 1.73 -20.41 -0.14
C ASP A 144 2.43 -20.29 1.24
N PRO A 145 3.77 -20.46 1.31
CA PRO A 145 4.51 -20.41 2.57
C PRO A 145 4.49 -19.04 3.24
N GLN A 146 4.16 -17.97 2.51
CA GLN A 146 4.02 -16.63 3.08
C GLN A 146 2.64 -16.40 3.70
N HIS A 147 1.66 -17.28 3.51
CA HIS A 147 0.36 -17.15 4.15
C HIS A 147 0.52 -17.09 5.68
N GLY A 148 -0.16 -16.14 6.33
CA GLY A 148 -0.09 -15.99 7.79
C GLY A 148 1.22 -15.38 8.31
N SER A 149 2.22 -15.13 7.46
CA SER A 149 3.43 -14.41 7.86
C SER A 149 3.13 -12.95 8.22
N TYR A 150 3.97 -12.33 9.06
CA TYR A 150 3.83 -10.92 9.44
C TYR A 150 3.94 -9.99 8.22
N ALA A 151 2.96 -9.10 8.06
CA ALA A 151 3.00 -8.04 7.07
C ALA A 151 3.35 -6.71 7.76
N PRO A 152 4.50 -6.08 7.45
CA PRO A 152 4.80 -4.75 7.96
C PRO A 152 3.81 -3.72 7.39
N PRO A 153 3.38 -2.71 8.17
CA PRO A 153 2.54 -1.64 7.65
C PRO A 153 3.25 -0.88 6.52
N CYS A 154 2.49 -0.42 5.52
CA CYS A 154 3.06 0.41 4.45
C CYS A 154 3.61 1.74 5.00
N LEU A 155 4.38 2.47 4.19
CA LEU A 155 5.01 3.73 4.59
C LEU A 155 4.00 4.73 5.21
N SER A 156 2.84 4.91 4.56
CA SER A 156 1.79 5.81 5.04
C SER A 156 1.17 5.36 6.36
N CYS A 157 0.92 4.05 6.49
CA CYS A 157 0.34 3.50 7.71
C CYS A 157 1.34 3.51 8.86
N THR A 158 2.63 3.29 8.61
CA THR A 158 3.69 3.41 9.62
C THR A 158 3.73 4.83 10.20
N ALA A 159 3.72 5.86 9.34
CA ALA A 159 3.68 7.26 9.77
C ALA A 159 2.40 7.56 10.58
N MET A 160 1.24 7.11 10.09
CA MET A 160 -0.05 7.30 10.74
C MET A 160 -0.12 6.62 12.12
N LEU A 161 0.30 5.36 12.23
CA LEU A 161 0.28 4.63 13.49
C LEU A 161 1.18 5.29 14.53
N GLY A 162 2.36 5.79 14.13
CA GLY A 162 3.23 6.60 14.97
C GLY A 162 2.56 7.91 15.44
N HIS A 163 1.85 8.59 14.54
CA HIS A 163 1.09 9.82 14.85
C HIS A 163 -0.06 9.58 15.82
N PHE A 164 -0.68 8.41 15.82
CA PHE A 164 -1.74 8.10 16.80
C PHE A 164 -1.23 7.38 18.04
N GLY A 165 0.06 7.01 18.07
CA GLY A 165 0.69 6.30 19.20
C GLY A 165 0.30 4.83 19.31
N VAL A 166 -0.05 4.20 18.18
CA VAL A 166 -0.36 2.77 18.09
C VAL A 166 0.94 2.00 17.90
N ARG A 167 1.19 0.99 18.74
CA ARG A 167 2.40 0.17 18.63
C ARG A 167 2.18 -0.99 17.68
N VAL A 168 3.06 -1.14 16.70
CA VAL A 168 3.05 -2.30 15.80
C VAL A 168 3.72 -3.50 16.47
N VAL A 169 3.17 -4.71 16.30
CA VAL A 169 3.72 -5.97 16.81
C VAL A 169 3.71 -7.00 15.69
N GLY A 170 4.79 -7.77 15.50
CA GLY A 170 4.74 -8.94 14.61
C GLY A 170 6.02 -9.33 13.88
N GLU A 171 7.01 -8.45 13.76
CA GLU A 171 8.41 -8.91 13.86
C GLU A 171 8.62 -9.24 15.34
N GLU A 172 9.33 -10.31 15.66
CA GLU A 172 9.64 -10.66 17.05
C GLU A 172 10.13 -9.43 17.85
N ALA A 173 9.54 -9.23 19.02
CA ALA A 173 10.13 -8.41 20.08
C ALA A 173 11.03 -9.30 20.93
#